data_AF-A0A6M1E5R8-F1
#
_entry.id   AF-A0A6M1E5R8-F1
#
_cell.length_a   1.000
_cell.length_b   1.000
_cell.length_c   1.000
_cell.angle_alpha   90.00
_cell.angle_beta   90.00
_cell.angle_gamma   90.00
#
_symmetry.space_group_name_H-M   'P 1'
#
loop_
_entity.id
_entity.type
_entity.pdbx_description
1 polymer ?
#
loop_
_entity_poly.entity_id
_entity_poly.type
_entity_poly.pdbx_seq_one_letter_code
_entity_poly.pdbx_strand_id
1 'polypeptide(L)'
;MKTVNIKNSSFCMMIVVLLCSLGFAVQAQESNWAKQRSQQLKNQLGLTEEQANQIYEALATGERKKKEIRENTGGDKPKMTVWQVDKEQNDKIASILTAEQNEKLKQLREQANNKSQVKAQEAQQAAASSGAVPYHKWSDKYSKRLKKELDLTEGQTQQLYTLLATLSLKRKEVKETQEGDDQKKALWRRRINKEQRDGIAAILTPAQREKLKEFQAQQRNK
;
A
#
# COMPACT_ATOMS: atom_id res chain seq x y z
N MET A 1 61.57 55.39 25.17
CA MET A 1 60.38 54.74 25.76
C MET A 1 59.65 53.98 24.67
N LYS A 2 59.33 52.71 24.93
CA LYS A 2 58.12 51.95 24.53
C LYS A 2 57.78 51.87 23.01
N THR A 3 57.41 50.75 22.40
CA THR A 3 57.25 49.33 22.77
C THR A 3 56.95 48.59 21.46
N VAL A 4 57.42 47.35 21.37
CA VAL A 4 57.13 46.35 20.34
C VAL A 4 55.63 46.01 20.31
N ASN A 5 55.05 45.67 19.14
CA ASN A 5 54.01 44.63 19.14
C ASN A 5 53.95 43.79 17.85
N ILE A 6 53.88 42.48 18.09
CA ILE A 6 53.93 41.33 17.18
C ILE A 6 52.50 40.87 16.90
N LYS A 7 52.21 40.25 15.74
CA LYS A 7 51.69 38.86 15.65
C LYS A 7 51.17 38.46 14.25
N ASN A 8 51.87 37.47 13.69
CA ASN A 8 51.29 36.39 12.88
C ASN A 8 50.20 35.67 13.69
N SER A 9 49.11 35.23 13.04
CA SER A 9 48.44 33.96 13.40
C SER A 9 47.33 33.62 12.40
N SER A 10 47.52 32.52 11.67
CA SER A 10 46.51 31.52 11.33
C SER A 10 45.05 31.96 11.30
N PHE A 11 44.58 32.40 10.13
CA PHE A 11 43.16 32.47 9.84
C PHE A 11 42.88 31.63 8.58
N CYS A 12 41.82 30.83 8.64
CA CYS A 12 41.31 29.96 7.58
C CYS A 12 41.87 28.54 7.45
N MET A 13 42.39 27.94 8.54
CA MET A 13 42.25 26.49 8.76
C MET A 13 41.04 26.22 9.67
N MET A 14 39.87 26.77 9.30
CA MET A 14 38.61 26.60 10.02
C MET A 14 37.43 26.45 9.05
N ILE A 15 37.65 25.71 7.95
CA ILE A 15 36.61 25.24 7.03
C ILE A 15 36.82 23.73 6.79
N VAL A 16 36.97 22.94 7.86
CA VAL A 16 36.95 21.45 7.76
C VAL A 16 36.18 20.78 8.92
N VAL A 17 35.74 21.52 9.95
CA VAL A 17 35.08 20.91 11.14
C VAL A 17 33.63 21.36 11.30
N LEU A 18 32.87 21.39 10.21
CA LEU A 18 31.42 21.60 10.26
C LEU A 18 30.68 20.58 9.36
N LEU A 19 31.12 19.32 9.38
CA LEU A 19 30.52 18.22 8.61
C LEU A 19 30.16 16.96 9.43
N CYS A 20 30.34 16.96 10.76
CA CYS A 20 30.15 15.75 11.57
C CYS A 20 29.35 15.96 12.88
N SER A 21 28.25 16.73 12.84
CA SER A 21 27.36 16.86 14.00
C SER A 21 25.87 16.96 13.64
N LEU A 22 25.46 16.22 12.61
CA LEU A 22 24.08 15.71 12.53
C LEU A 22 24.05 14.28 13.10
N GLY A 23 24.54 14.14 14.33
CA GLY A 23 24.23 13.00 15.17
C GLY A 23 22.79 13.14 15.65
N PHE A 24 21.82 12.99 14.75
CA PHE A 24 20.47 12.66 15.16
C PHE A 24 20.56 11.27 15.79
N ALA A 25 20.74 11.21 17.10
CA ALA A 25 20.33 10.07 17.89
C ALA A 25 18.80 10.00 17.82
N VAL A 26 18.31 9.62 16.64
CA VAL A 26 16.97 9.12 16.46
C VAL A 26 16.90 7.91 17.38
N GLN A 27 16.21 8.05 18.52
CA GLN A 27 15.68 6.91 19.24
C GLN A 27 14.67 6.24 18.30
N ALA A 28 15.19 5.45 17.36
CA ALA A 28 14.40 4.61 16.49
C ALA A 28 13.77 3.58 17.41
N GLN A 29 12.51 3.80 17.77
CA GLN A 29 11.68 2.71 18.25
C GLN A 29 11.87 1.57 17.25
N GLU A 30 12.51 0.48 17.68
CA GLU A 30 12.89 -0.60 16.77
C GLU A 30 11.63 -1.17 16.14
N SER A 31 11.50 -0.99 14.82
CA SER A 31 10.43 -1.62 14.09
C SER A 31 10.86 -3.04 13.73
N ASN A 32 10.35 -4.00 14.50
CA ASN A 32 10.52 -5.43 14.20
C ASN A 32 10.09 -5.75 12.76
N TRP A 33 9.02 -5.10 12.29
CA TRP A 33 8.55 -5.24 10.90
C TRP A 33 9.57 -4.72 9.89
N ALA A 34 10.11 -3.50 10.09
CA ALA A 34 11.09 -2.90 9.19
C ALA A 34 12.37 -3.74 9.13
N LYS A 35 12.82 -4.26 10.28
CA LYS A 35 14.00 -5.12 10.41
C LYS A 35 13.81 -6.45 9.68
N GLN A 36 12.68 -7.12 9.90
CA GLN A 36 12.36 -8.36 9.18
C GLN A 36 12.27 -8.12 7.67
N ARG A 37 11.63 -7.01 7.27
CA ARG A 37 11.43 -6.70 5.85
C ARG A 37 12.73 -6.33 5.15
N SER A 38 13.63 -5.57 5.78
CA SER A 38 14.93 -5.24 5.19
C SER A 38 15.80 -6.49 5.03
N GLN A 39 15.82 -7.39 6.03
CA GLN A 39 16.55 -8.67 5.94
C GLN A 39 15.97 -9.59 4.85
N GLN A 40 14.65 -9.64 4.72
CA GLN A 40 14.02 -10.36 3.62
C GLN A 40 14.43 -9.79 2.26
N LEU A 41 14.41 -8.47 2.09
CA LEU A 41 14.84 -7.81 0.84
C LEU A 41 16.32 -8.02 0.57
N LYS A 42 17.16 -8.01 1.60
CA LYS A 42 18.59 -8.34 1.50
C LYS A 42 18.79 -9.70 0.87
N ASN A 43 18.12 -10.73 1.38
CA ASN A 43 18.23 -12.09 0.86
C ASN A 43 17.64 -12.22 -0.56
N GLN A 44 16.49 -11.57 -0.81
CA GLN A 44 15.80 -11.67 -2.11
C GLN A 44 16.52 -10.93 -3.23
N LEU A 45 17.12 -9.78 -2.94
CA LEU A 45 17.73 -8.89 -3.92
C LEU A 45 19.25 -8.95 -3.93
N GLY A 46 19.88 -9.70 -3.02
CA GLY A 46 21.34 -9.73 -2.88
C GLY A 46 21.89 -8.37 -2.47
N LEU A 47 21.28 -7.73 -1.46
CA LEU A 47 21.71 -6.41 -1.00
C LEU A 47 22.97 -6.52 -0.15
N THR A 48 23.81 -5.48 -0.20
CA THR A 48 24.88 -5.30 0.79
C THR A 48 24.29 -4.99 2.18
N GLU A 49 25.07 -5.17 3.24
CA GLU A 49 24.64 -4.78 4.60
C GLU A 49 24.30 -3.29 4.68
N GLU A 50 25.10 -2.45 4.00
CA GLU A 50 24.87 -1.01 3.96
C GLU A 50 23.53 -0.67 3.30
N GLN A 51 23.24 -1.25 2.13
CA GLN A 51 21.94 -1.08 1.48
C GLN A 51 20.78 -1.59 2.34
N ALA A 52 20.95 -2.74 3.02
CA ALA A 52 19.93 -3.30 3.90
C ALA A 52 19.65 -2.39 5.10
N ASN A 53 20.67 -1.77 5.68
CA ASN A 53 20.55 -0.79 6.77
C ASN A 53 19.83 0.48 6.29
N GLN A 54 20.19 1.01 5.12
CA GLN A 54 19.52 2.19 4.55
C GLN A 54 18.04 1.91 4.24
N ILE A 55 17.71 0.71 3.75
CA ILE A 55 16.31 0.29 3.53
C ILE A 55 15.58 0.15 4.87
N TYR A 56 16.20 -0.43 5.89
CA TYR A 56 15.63 -0.50 7.24
C TYR A 56 15.24 0.89 7.74
N GLU A 57 16.14 1.87 7.62
CA GLU A 57 15.86 3.25 8.03
C GLU A 57 14.70 3.88 7.24
N ALA A 58 14.65 3.66 5.93
CA ALA A 58 13.55 4.14 5.08
C ALA A 58 12.21 3.54 5.52
N LEU A 59 12.16 2.23 5.76
CA LEU A 59 10.97 1.51 6.25
C LEU A 59 10.53 1.99 7.63
N ALA A 60 11.47 2.07 8.59
CA ALA A 60 11.20 2.50 9.97
C ALA A 60 10.75 3.97 10.04
N THR A 61 11.28 4.82 9.17
CA THR A 61 10.84 6.23 9.06
C THR A 61 9.43 6.31 8.49
N GLY A 62 9.14 5.57 7.41
CA GLY A 62 7.81 5.53 6.82
C GLY A 62 6.75 5.02 7.80
N GLU A 63 7.06 4.00 8.60
CA GLU A 63 6.16 3.50 9.63
C GLU A 63 5.88 4.53 10.73
N ARG A 64 6.90 5.22 11.23
CA ARG A 64 6.74 6.29 12.23
C ARG A 64 5.85 7.42 11.69
N LYS A 65 6.11 7.91 10.48
CA LYS A 65 5.26 8.92 9.82
C LYS A 65 3.81 8.44 9.69
N LYS A 66 3.60 7.17 9.26
CA LYS A 66 2.25 6.59 9.15
C LYS A 66 1.55 6.47 10.50
N LYS A 67 2.27 6.14 11.57
CA LYS A 67 1.74 6.07 12.93
C LYS A 67 1.32 7.47 13.41
N GLU A 68 2.19 8.45 13.26
CA GLU A 68 1.91 9.85 13.60
C GLU A 68 0.69 10.40 12.85
N ILE A 69 0.57 10.13 11.54
CA ILE A 69 -0.61 10.52 10.75
C ILE A 69 -1.89 9.88 11.31
N ARG A 70 -1.85 8.61 11.71
CA ARG A 70 -3.02 7.89 12.27
C ARG A 70 -3.42 8.41 13.64
N GLU A 71 -2.45 8.78 14.47
CA GLU A 71 -2.66 9.29 15.83
C GLU A 71 -3.15 10.74 15.81
N ASN A 72 -2.65 11.57 14.88
CA ASN A 72 -2.91 13.01 14.86
C ASN A 72 -4.00 13.45 13.88
N THR A 73 -4.50 12.57 13.01
CA THR A 73 -5.45 12.97 11.95
C THR A 73 -6.71 12.10 11.96
N GLY A 74 -7.88 12.72 12.16
CA GLY A 74 -9.19 12.09 11.98
C GLY A 74 -9.72 12.19 10.54
N GLY A 75 -10.61 11.27 10.13
CA GLY A 75 -11.35 11.35 8.86
C GLY A 75 -10.68 10.72 7.64
N ASP A 76 -10.88 11.31 6.45
CA ASP A 76 -10.34 10.84 5.14
C ASP A 76 -8.99 11.48 4.76
N LYS A 77 -8.62 12.61 5.37
CA LYS A 77 -7.29 13.24 5.26
C LYS A 77 -6.10 12.27 5.53
N PRO A 78 -6.17 11.33 6.49
CA PRO A 78 -5.08 10.37 6.75
C PRO A 78 -4.74 9.47 5.56
N LYS A 79 -5.68 9.23 4.63
CA LYS A 79 -5.47 8.26 3.54
C LYS A 79 -4.55 8.80 2.45
N MET A 80 -4.73 10.07 2.07
CA MET A 80 -3.88 10.71 1.06
C MET A 80 -2.46 10.91 1.60
N THR A 81 -2.32 11.32 2.87
CA THR A 81 -1.02 11.47 3.51
C THR A 81 -0.31 10.13 3.73
N VAL A 82 -1.02 9.05 4.12
CA VAL A 82 -0.41 7.72 4.20
C VAL A 82 0.08 7.24 2.82
N TRP A 83 -0.68 7.47 1.75
CA TRP A 83 -0.25 7.12 0.40
C TRP A 83 1.00 7.91 -0.04
N GLN A 84 1.08 9.19 0.29
CA GLN A 84 2.28 10.00 0.04
C GLN A 84 3.49 9.44 0.78
N VAL A 85 3.33 9.06 2.06
CA VAL A 85 4.42 8.43 2.83
C VAL A 85 4.84 7.09 2.21
N ASP A 86 3.89 6.26 1.77
CA ASP A 86 4.22 5.00 1.08
C ASP A 86 4.97 5.24 -0.23
N LYS A 87 4.60 6.29 -0.99
CA LYS A 87 5.30 6.70 -2.21
C LYS A 87 6.73 7.16 -1.90
N GLU A 88 6.91 8.11 -0.99
CA GLU A 88 8.23 8.60 -0.57
C GLU A 88 9.14 7.46 -0.09
N GLN A 89 8.58 6.54 0.71
CA GLN A 89 9.29 5.38 1.20
C GLN A 89 9.77 4.48 0.04
N ASN A 90 8.91 4.24 -0.95
CA ASN A 90 9.26 3.43 -2.12
C ASN A 90 10.28 4.12 -3.02
N ASP A 91 10.17 5.42 -3.23
CA ASP A 91 11.10 6.21 -4.04
C ASP A 91 12.49 6.22 -3.38
N LYS A 92 12.56 6.37 -2.05
CA LYS A 92 13.82 6.27 -1.29
C LYS A 92 14.43 4.87 -1.35
N ILE A 93 13.63 3.81 -1.28
CA ILE A 93 14.13 2.44 -1.46
C ILE A 93 14.68 2.27 -2.88
N ALA A 94 13.97 2.76 -3.90
CA ALA A 94 14.41 2.64 -5.29
C ALA A 94 15.75 3.35 -5.54
N SER A 95 16.02 4.48 -4.87
CA SER A 95 17.31 5.19 -4.99
C SER A 95 18.49 4.50 -4.30
N ILE A 96 18.25 3.57 -3.37
CA ILE A 96 19.29 2.78 -2.69
C ILE A 96 19.71 1.58 -3.55
N LEU A 97 18.80 1.08 -4.39
CA LEU A 97 18.98 -0.11 -5.20
C LEU A 97 19.68 0.21 -6.52
N THR A 98 20.46 -0.74 -7.02
CA THR A 98 20.97 -0.69 -8.39
C THR A 98 19.84 -0.90 -9.40
N ALA A 99 20.07 -0.60 -10.68
CA ALA A 99 19.09 -0.83 -11.73
C ALA A 99 18.63 -2.30 -11.81
N GLU A 100 19.57 -3.24 -11.71
CA GLU A 100 19.29 -4.69 -11.72
C GLU A 100 18.46 -5.12 -10.50
N GLN A 101 18.79 -4.62 -9.30
CA GLN A 101 18.05 -4.91 -8.08
C GLN A 101 16.61 -4.33 -8.13
N ASN A 102 16.43 -3.16 -8.74
CA ASN A 102 15.13 -2.55 -8.95
C ASN A 102 14.24 -3.40 -9.88
N GLU A 103 14.79 -3.92 -10.97
CA GLU A 103 14.04 -4.79 -11.88
C GLU A 103 13.64 -6.10 -11.17
N LYS A 104 14.54 -6.71 -10.40
CA LYS A 104 14.23 -7.89 -9.60
C LYS A 104 13.13 -7.61 -8.56
N LEU A 105 13.17 -6.45 -7.91
CA LEU A 105 12.14 -6.02 -6.97
C LEU A 105 10.77 -5.88 -7.66
N LYS A 106 10.75 -5.36 -8.89
CA LYS A 106 9.53 -5.25 -9.71
C LYS A 106 8.96 -6.63 -10.05
N GLN A 107 9.80 -7.56 -10.49
CA GLN A 107 9.39 -8.96 -10.77
C GLN A 107 8.81 -9.66 -9.54
N LEU A 108 9.42 -9.48 -8.36
CA LEU A 108 8.89 -10.02 -7.10
C LEU A 108 7.49 -9.47 -6.77
N ARG A 109 7.23 -8.18 -7.06
CA ARG A 109 5.92 -7.55 -6.87
C ARG A 109 4.88 -8.13 -7.84
N GLU A 110 5.25 -8.31 -9.11
CA GLU A 110 4.38 -8.90 -10.13
C GLU A 110 4.03 -10.36 -9.79
N GLN A 111 5.00 -11.16 -9.37
CA GLN A 111 4.77 -12.54 -8.92
C GLN A 111 3.82 -12.62 -7.72
N ALA A 112 3.95 -11.71 -6.75
CA ALA A 112 3.05 -11.65 -5.60
C ALA A 112 1.61 -11.30 -6.02
N ASN A 113 1.45 -10.41 -6.99
CA ASN A 113 0.15 -10.05 -7.56
C ASN A 113 -0.47 -11.24 -8.30
N ASN A 114 0.31 -11.95 -9.13
CA ASN A 114 -0.15 -13.10 -9.89
C ASN A 114 -0.56 -14.27 -8.97
N LYS A 115 0.22 -14.57 -7.92
CA LYS A 115 -0.16 -15.58 -6.91
C LYS A 115 -1.48 -15.24 -6.23
N SER A 116 -1.74 -13.96 -5.99
CA SER A 116 -3.01 -13.51 -5.40
C SER A 116 -4.18 -13.67 -6.37
N GLN A 117 -3.96 -13.51 -7.68
CA GLN A 117 -4.96 -13.76 -8.72
C GLN A 117 -5.25 -15.26 -8.88
N VAL A 118 -4.23 -16.11 -8.90
CA VAL A 118 -4.40 -17.57 -8.99
C VAL A 118 -5.19 -18.11 -7.80
N LYS A 119 -4.84 -17.72 -6.56
CA LYS A 119 -5.62 -18.12 -5.38
C LYS A 119 -7.08 -17.64 -5.45
N ALA A 120 -7.32 -16.47 -6.03
CA ALA A 120 -8.69 -15.98 -6.24
C ALA A 120 -9.46 -16.83 -7.25
N GLN A 121 -8.80 -17.34 -8.31
CA GLN A 121 -9.39 -18.24 -9.30
C GLN A 121 -9.61 -19.65 -8.75
N GLU A 122 -8.67 -20.19 -7.98
CA GLU A 122 -8.83 -21.48 -7.29
C GLU A 122 -9.99 -21.44 -6.29
N ALA A 123 -10.10 -20.35 -5.52
CA ALA A 123 -11.23 -20.13 -4.63
C ALA A 123 -12.57 -20.01 -5.40
N GLN A 124 -12.56 -19.51 -6.64
CA GLN A 124 -13.74 -19.48 -7.51
C GLN A 124 -14.11 -20.88 -8.03
N GLN A 125 -13.13 -21.69 -8.42
CA GLN A 125 -13.37 -23.08 -8.87
C GLN A 125 -13.89 -23.95 -7.71
N ALA A 126 -13.30 -23.83 -6.52
CA ALA A 126 -13.76 -24.52 -5.32
C ALA A 126 -15.15 -24.05 -4.85
N ALA A 127 -15.48 -22.77 -5.06
CA ALA A 127 -16.82 -22.24 -4.78
C ALA A 127 -17.86 -22.74 -5.80
N ALA A 128 -17.48 -22.90 -7.07
CA ALA A 128 -18.34 -23.44 -8.12
C ALA A 128 -18.68 -24.92 -7.89
N SER A 129 -17.76 -25.71 -7.29
CA SER A 129 -17.96 -27.14 -7.04
C SER A 129 -18.66 -27.46 -5.72
N SER A 130 -18.68 -26.55 -4.73
CA SER A 130 -19.18 -26.84 -3.38
C SER A 130 -20.63 -26.43 -3.11
N GLY A 131 -21.30 -25.70 -4.02
CA GLY A 131 -22.70 -25.28 -3.87
C GLY A 131 -23.01 -24.42 -2.64
N ALA A 132 -22.01 -24.08 -1.83
CA ALA A 132 -22.19 -23.56 -0.48
C ALA A 132 -21.34 -22.31 -0.24
N VAL A 133 -21.77 -21.17 -0.78
CA VAL A 133 -21.46 -19.86 -0.17
C VAL A 133 -22.65 -18.90 -0.35
N PRO A 134 -23.31 -18.42 0.73
CA PRO A 134 -24.40 -17.44 0.66
C PRO A 134 -24.06 -16.16 -0.12
N TYR A 135 -22.76 -15.83 -0.19
CA TYR A 135 -22.23 -14.64 -0.84
C TYR A 135 -22.17 -14.73 -2.38
N HIS A 136 -22.27 -15.93 -2.95
CA HIS A 136 -22.35 -16.12 -4.41
C HIS A 136 -23.66 -15.55 -4.96
N LYS A 137 -24.77 -15.72 -4.22
CA LYS A 137 -26.10 -15.23 -4.60
C LYS A 137 -26.18 -13.71 -4.60
N TRP A 138 -25.51 -13.03 -3.67
CA TRP A 138 -25.44 -11.57 -3.68
C TRP A 138 -24.62 -11.05 -4.87
N SER A 139 -23.46 -11.63 -5.12
CA SER A 139 -22.57 -11.23 -6.23
C SER A 139 -23.22 -11.47 -7.59
N ASP A 140 -23.90 -12.61 -7.76
CA ASP A 140 -24.70 -12.95 -8.95
C ASP A 140 -25.88 -11.98 -9.13
N LYS A 141 -26.68 -11.75 -8.10
CA LYS A 141 -27.81 -10.81 -8.17
C LYS A 141 -27.35 -9.38 -8.49
N TYR A 142 -26.26 -8.93 -7.87
CA TYR A 142 -25.75 -7.58 -8.07
C TYR A 142 -25.13 -7.40 -9.47
N SER A 143 -24.35 -8.38 -9.96
CA SER A 143 -23.79 -8.36 -11.32
C SER A 143 -24.88 -8.42 -12.38
N LYS A 144 -25.90 -9.28 -12.25
CA LYS A 144 -27.08 -9.32 -13.14
C LYS A 144 -27.84 -8.00 -13.16
N ARG A 145 -28.01 -7.36 -12.00
CA ARG A 145 -28.63 -6.04 -11.93
C ARG A 145 -27.80 -5.00 -12.69
N LEU A 146 -26.49 -4.94 -12.43
CA LEU A 146 -25.62 -3.99 -13.14
C LEU A 146 -25.53 -4.29 -14.64
N LYS A 147 -25.60 -5.55 -15.06
CA LYS A 147 -25.72 -5.93 -16.47
C LYS A 147 -26.91 -5.25 -17.14
N LYS A 148 -28.09 -5.32 -16.50
CA LYS A 148 -29.32 -4.70 -17.00
C LYS A 148 -29.24 -3.17 -17.00
N GLU A 149 -28.73 -2.56 -15.94
CA GLU A 149 -28.75 -1.09 -15.78
C GLU A 149 -27.63 -0.38 -16.56
N LEU A 150 -26.52 -1.06 -16.84
CA LEU A 150 -25.33 -0.48 -17.48
C LEU A 150 -25.04 -1.07 -18.86
N ASP A 151 -25.91 -1.93 -19.38
CA ASP A 151 -25.73 -2.62 -20.66
C ASP A 151 -24.38 -3.33 -20.75
N LEU A 152 -24.02 -4.10 -19.71
CA LEU A 152 -22.73 -4.79 -19.66
C LEU A 152 -22.68 -5.96 -20.65
N THR A 153 -21.53 -6.16 -21.29
CA THR A 153 -21.30 -7.38 -22.08
C THR A 153 -21.25 -8.61 -21.17
N GLU A 154 -21.39 -9.81 -21.74
CA GLU A 154 -21.22 -11.05 -20.97
C GLU A 154 -19.82 -11.14 -20.34
N GLY A 155 -18.79 -10.74 -21.08
CA GLY A 155 -17.41 -10.71 -20.58
C GLY A 155 -17.25 -9.76 -19.38
N GLN A 156 -17.80 -8.54 -19.46
CA GLN A 156 -17.79 -7.59 -18.35
C GLN A 156 -18.59 -8.10 -17.15
N THR A 157 -19.75 -8.73 -17.39
CA THR A 157 -20.60 -9.31 -16.36
C THR A 157 -19.86 -10.40 -15.60
N GLN A 158 -19.16 -11.29 -16.32
CA GLN A 158 -18.37 -12.35 -15.71
C GLN A 158 -17.20 -11.79 -14.89
N GLN A 159 -16.47 -10.80 -15.42
CA GLN A 159 -15.38 -10.14 -14.67
C GLN A 159 -15.89 -9.45 -13.40
N LEU A 160 -17.05 -8.79 -13.49
CA LEU A 160 -17.68 -8.12 -12.36
C LEU A 160 -18.14 -9.13 -11.30
N TYR A 161 -18.74 -10.22 -11.73
CA TYR A 161 -19.13 -11.34 -10.87
C TYR A 161 -17.93 -11.90 -10.10
N THR A 162 -16.86 -12.24 -10.82
CA THR A 162 -15.57 -12.71 -10.29
C THR A 162 -15.00 -11.75 -9.25
N LEU A 163 -14.93 -10.45 -9.57
CA LEU A 163 -14.43 -9.42 -8.65
C LEU A 163 -15.23 -9.38 -7.35
N LEU A 164 -16.57 -9.34 -7.43
CA LEU A 164 -17.45 -9.26 -6.27
C LEU A 164 -17.37 -10.51 -5.40
N ALA A 165 -17.29 -11.70 -6.02
CA ALA A 165 -17.12 -12.96 -5.31
C ALA A 165 -15.80 -12.98 -4.53
N THR A 166 -14.69 -12.62 -5.16
CA THR A 166 -13.36 -12.55 -4.52
C THR A 166 -13.34 -11.57 -3.34
N LEU A 167 -13.90 -10.37 -3.52
CA LEU A 167 -13.97 -9.38 -2.45
C LEU A 167 -14.86 -9.84 -1.29
N SER A 168 -15.90 -10.62 -1.60
CA SER A 168 -16.74 -11.19 -0.56
C SER A 168 -16.04 -12.25 0.28
N LEU A 169 -15.20 -13.09 -0.32
CA LEU A 169 -14.36 -14.04 0.41
C LEU A 169 -13.37 -13.30 1.33
N LYS A 170 -12.72 -12.24 0.82
CA LYS A 170 -11.86 -11.36 1.63
C LYS A 170 -12.60 -10.75 2.82
N ARG A 171 -13.87 -10.34 2.64
CA ARG A 171 -14.70 -9.83 3.75
C ARG A 171 -14.97 -10.90 4.81
N LYS A 172 -15.20 -12.14 4.39
CA LYS A 172 -15.45 -13.27 5.29
C LYS A 172 -14.19 -13.58 6.10
N GLU A 173 -13.04 -13.72 5.44
CA GLU A 173 -11.75 -13.97 6.08
C GLU A 173 -11.47 -12.91 7.16
N VAL A 174 -11.60 -11.62 6.83
CA VAL A 174 -11.41 -10.54 7.81
C VAL A 174 -12.40 -10.64 8.98
N LYS A 175 -13.65 -11.04 8.74
CA LYS A 175 -14.66 -11.18 9.79
C LYS A 175 -14.29 -12.31 10.77
N GLU A 176 -13.72 -13.40 10.26
CA GLU A 176 -13.34 -14.59 11.03
C GLU A 176 -11.98 -14.42 11.73
N THR A 177 -11.01 -13.71 11.13
CA THR A 177 -9.64 -13.61 11.66
C THR A 177 -9.39 -12.40 12.56
N GLN A 178 -10.29 -11.40 12.59
CA GLN A 178 -10.08 -10.14 13.32
C GLN A 178 -11.13 -9.90 14.40
N GLU A 179 -11.32 -10.85 15.31
CA GLU A 179 -12.13 -10.62 16.51
C GLU A 179 -11.47 -9.56 17.41
N GLY A 180 -12.26 -8.59 17.90
CA GLY A 180 -11.85 -7.63 18.94
C GLY A 180 -11.27 -6.26 18.52
N ASP A 181 -10.84 -6.02 17.28
CA ASP A 181 -10.24 -4.72 16.88
C ASP A 181 -11.07 -3.98 15.81
N ASP A 182 -11.95 -3.08 16.25
CA ASP A 182 -12.87 -2.35 15.38
C ASP A 182 -12.16 -1.34 14.45
N GLN A 183 -11.00 -0.81 14.87
CA GLN A 183 -10.20 0.08 14.01
C GLN A 183 -9.60 -0.69 12.83
N LYS A 184 -9.05 -1.89 13.08
CA LYS A 184 -8.55 -2.76 12.01
C LYS A 184 -9.68 -3.21 11.08
N LYS A 185 -10.84 -3.58 11.61
CA LYS A 185 -12.03 -3.90 10.80
C LYS A 185 -12.44 -2.73 9.91
N ALA A 186 -12.45 -1.50 10.44
CA ALA A 186 -12.80 -0.30 9.67
C ALA A 186 -11.80 -0.03 8.53
N LEU A 187 -10.50 -0.19 8.79
CA LEU A 187 -9.46 -0.06 7.76
C LEU A 187 -9.60 -1.11 6.65
N TRP A 188 -9.88 -2.36 7.02
CA TRP A 188 -10.13 -3.43 6.04
C TRP A 188 -11.37 -3.18 5.19
N ARG A 189 -12.49 -2.76 5.80
CA ARG A 189 -13.70 -2.39 5.05
C ARG A 189 -13.41 -1.29 4.04
N ARG A 190 -12.64 -0.27 4.43
CA ARG A 190 -12.21 0.83 3.54
C ARG A 190 -11.35 0.31 2.39
N ARG A 191 -10.37 -0.58 2.65
CA ARG A 191 -9.52 -1.19 1.63
C ARG A 191 -10.35 -2.01 0.63
N ILE A 192 -11.21 -2.90 1.13
CA ILE A 192 -12.06 -3.75 0.28
C ILE A 192 -13.02 -2.89 -0.56
N ASN A 193 -13.59 -1.82 0.01
CA ASN A 193 -14.47 -0.92 -0.73
C ASN A 193 -13.71 -0.11 -1.79
N LYS A 194 -12.42 0.18 -1.57
CA LYS A 194 -11.56 0.78 -2.59
C LYS A 194 -11.27 -0.22 -3.71
N GLU A 195 -10.81 -1.42 -3.38
CA GLU A 195 -10.58 -2.50 -4.37
C GLU A 195 -11.84 -2.79 -5.20
N GLN A 196 -13.02 -2.77 -4.57
CA GLN A 196 -14.29 -2.88 -5.26
C GLN A 196 -14.51 -1.75 -6.27
N ARG A 197 -14.33 -0.49 -5.86
CA ARG A 197 -14.53 0.67 -6.76
C ARG A 197 -13.53 0.67 -7.91
N ASP A 198 -12.25 0.45 -7.61
CA ASP A 198 -11.18 0.48 -8.61
C ASP A 198 -11.32 -0.69 -9.59
N GLY A 199 -11.66 -1.89 -9.09
CA GLY A 199 -11.91 -3.07 -9.92
C GLY A 199 -13.14 -2.91 -10.82
N ILE A 200 -14.24 -2.37 -10.29
CA ILE A 200 -15.44 -2.08 -11.10
C ILE A 200 -15.09 -1.04 -12.17
N ALA A 201 -14.39 0.04 -11.81
CA ALA A 201 -13.98 1.05 -12.77
C ALA A 201 -13.12 0.44 -13.89
N ALA A 202 -12.19 -0.47 -13.58
CA ALA A 202 -11.35 -1.13 -14.58
C ALA A 202 -12.14 -1.98 -15.59
N ILE A 203 -13.27 -2.57 -15.17
CA ILE A 203 -14.14 -3.39 -16.04
C ILE A 203 -15.04 -2.52 -16.93
N LEU A 204 -15.47 -1.36 -16.41
CA LEU A 204 -16.43 -0.49 -17.08
C LEU A 204 -15.76 0.50 -18.04
N THR A 205 -16.42 0.72 -19.18
CA THR A 205 -16.10 1.84 -20.08
C THR A 205 -16.40 3.19 -19.40
N PRO A 206 -15.81 4.31 -19.86
CA PRO A 206 -16.10 5.64 -19.30
C PRO A 206 -17.60 5.97 -19.25
N ALA A 207 -18.35 5.69 -20.33
CA ALA A 207 -19.79 5.92 -20.38
C ALA A 207 -20.57 5.09 -19.34
N GLN A 208 -20.19 3.81 -19.17
CA GLN A 208 -20.80 2.93 -18.16
C GLN A 208 -20.47 3.38 -16.73
N ARG A 209 -19.31 4.02 -16.49
CA ARG A 209 -18.96 4.57 -15.17
C ARG A 209 -19.85 5.75 -14.79
N GLU A 210 -20.21 6.63 -15.73
CA GLU A 210 -21.14 7.72 -15.46
C GLU A 210 -22.55 7.19 -15.16
N LYS A 211 -23.06 6.25 -15.97
CA LYS A 211 -24.33 5.56 -15.67
C LYS A 211 -24.32 4.91 -14.29
N LEU A 212 -23.20 4.29 -13.89
CA LEU A 212 -23.08 3.70 -12.55
C LEU A 212 -23.16 4.75 -11.44
N LYS A 213 -22.58 5.94 -11.62
CA LYS A 213 -22.68 7.04 -10.64
C LYS A 213 -24.13 7.51 -10.50
N GLU A 214 -24.83 7.70 -11.62
CA GLU A 214 -26.25 8.09 -11.63
C GLU A 214 -27.11 7.04 -10.94
N PHE A 215 -26.94 5.77 -11.29
CA PHE A 215 -27.61 4.65 -10.65
C PHE A 215 -27.37 4.64 -9.13
N GLN A 216 -26.11 4.84 -8.69
CA GLN A 216 -25.78 4.92 -7.27
C GLN A 216 -26.41 6.14 -6.58
N ALA A 217 -26.49 7.29 -7.25
CA ALA A 217 -27.14 8.48 -6.73
C ALA A 217 -28.64 8.24 -6.53
N GLN A 218 -29.32 7.63 -7.50
CA GLN A 218 -30.73 7.26 -7.40
C GLN A 218 -31.01 6.30 -6.23
N GLN A 219 -30.11 5.36 -5.97
CA GLN A 219 -30.26 4.41 -4.84
C GLN A 219 -30.07 5.07 -3.48
N ARG A 220 -29.40 6.23 -3.38
CA ARG A 220 -29.26 6.97 -2.11
C ARG A 220 -30.47 7.83 -1.78
N ASN A 221 -31.29 8.16 -2.78
CA ASN A 221 -32.46 9.01 -2.64
C ASN A 221 -33.77 8.20 -2.43
N LYS A 222 -33.67 6.88 -2.32
CA LYS A 222 -34.78 5.97 -2.01
C LYS A 222 -34.64 5.47 -0.59
#